data_AF-A0AAW5EGJ5-F1
#
_entry.id   AF-A0AAW5EGJ5-F1
#
_cell.length_a   1.000
_cell.length_b   1.000
_cell.length_c   1.000
_cell.angle_alpha   90.00
_cell.angle_beta   90.00
_cell.angle_gamma   90.00
#
_symmetry.space_group_name_H-M   'P 1'
#
loop_
_entity.id
_entity.type
_entity.pdbx_description
1 polymer ?
#
loop_
_entity_poly.entity_id
_entity_poly.type
_entity_poly.pdbx_seq_one_letter_code
_entity_poly.pdbx_strand_id
1 'polypeptide(L)'
;KSKNIIYDDICILCWKNNDADMILDFLHEQDIPAFTQSNILLENKACVRVLLEYAKYCIFGDKFYLHFLKEMLGFEPLKLKLDLAKSAVQNVLYLIKELKLDLNDMALIQFIEYAKSKDDFLKLLFEPCTLKIMSEQNRGINIMTVHKSKGLEFDHVI
;
A
#
# COMPACT_ATOMS: atom_id res chain seq x y z
N LYS A 1 -31.07 12.73 -26.85
CA LYS A 1 -29.66 13.10 -26.60
C LYS A 1 -29.10 12.10 -25.60
N SER A 2 -28.23 11.17 -26.02
CA SER A 2 -27.47 10.35 -25.08
C SER A 2 -26.57 11.30 -24.27
N LYS A 3 -26.79 11.36 -22.96
CA LYS A 3 -25.84 12.05 -22.06
C LYS A 3 -24.58 11.19 -22.04
N ASN A 4 -23.44 11.78 -22.40
CA ASN A 4 -22.15 11.12 -22.27
C ASN A 4 -21.80 11.13 -20.78
N ILE A 5 -21.96 10.01 -20.09
CA ILE A 5 -21.64 9.87 -18.67
C ILE A 5 -20.14 9.58 -18.59
N ILE A 6 -19.40 10.35 -17.80
CA ILE A 6 -17.97 10.13 -17.55
C ILE A 6 -17.81 9.14 -16.39
N TYR A 7 -16.74 8.34 -16.41
CA TYR A 7 -16.53 7.28 -15.41
C TYR A 7 -16.43 7.80 -13.97
N ASP A 8 -15.88 9.00 -13.79
CA ASP A 8 -15.72 9.63 -12.47
C ASP A 8 -17.07 9.93 -11.77
N ASP A 9 -18.16 10.02 -12.53
CA ASP A 9 -19.51 10.28 -12.01
C ASP A 9 -20.25 8.99 -11.63
N ILE A 10 -19.65 7.81 -11.88
CA ILE A 10 -20.26 6.50 -11.63
C ILE A 10 -19.71 5.89 -10.34
N CYS A 11 -20.62 5.44 -9.48
CA CYS A 11 -20.32 4.65 -8.29
C CYS A 11 -20.98 3.27 -8.38
N ILE A 12 -20.23 2.21 -8.10
CA ILE A 12 -20.75 0.85 -7.96
C ILE A 12 -20.78 0.50 -6.47
N LEU A 13 -21.96 0.09 -5.99
CA LEU A 13 -22.15 -0.35 -4.62
C LEU A 13 -22.20 -1.87 -4.52
N CYS A 14 -21.40 -2.42 -3.62
CA CYS A 14 -21.38 -3.85 -3.33
C CYS A 14 -21.59 -4.14 -1.84
N TRP A 15 -21.78 -5.40 -1.47
CA TRP A 15 -22.04 -5.75 -0.06
C TRP A 15 -20.74 -5.88 0.73
N LYS A 16 -19.73 -6.58 0.19
CA LYS A 16 -18.45 -6.86 0.87
C LYS A 16 -17.26 -6.26 0.13
N ASN A 17 -16.16 -5.99 0.84
CA ASN A 17 -14.92 -5.52 0.19
C ASN A 17 -14.39 -6.53 -0.84
N ASN A 18 -14.53 -7.83 -0.59
CA ASN A 18 -14.12 -8.86 -1.56
C ASN A 18 -14.91 -8.79 -2.87
N ASP A 19 -16.19 -8.38 -2.81
CA ASP A 19 -16.99 -8.17 -4.02
C ASP A 19 -16.48 -6.92 -4.77
N ALA A 20 -16.06 -5.88 -4.03
CA ALA A 20 -15.47 -4.67 -4.61
C ALA A 20 -14.18 -4.99 -5.40
N ASP A 21 -13.32 -5.82 -4.83
CA ASP A 21 -12.07 -6.24 -5.45
C ASP A 21 -12.34 -7.08 -6.72
N MET A 22 -13.31 -8.00 -6.69
CA MET A 22 -13.72 -8.78 -7.87
C MET A 22 -14.29 -7.90 -9.00
N ILE A 23 -15.08 -6.88 -8.66
CA ILE A 23 -15.61 -5.92 -9.65
C ILE A 23 -14.48 -5.08 -10.24
N LEU A 24 -13.51 -4.67 -9.42
CA LEU A 24 -12.34 -3.91 -9.86
C LEU A 24 -11.55 -4.71 -10.91
N ASP A 25 -11.21 -5.95 -10.59
CA ASP A 25 -10.47 -6.84 -11.48
C ASP A 25 -11.22 -7.04 -12.81
N PHE A 26 -12.53 -7.29 -12.74
CA PHE A 26 -13.37 -7.42 -13.94
C PHE A 26 -13.38 -6.15 -14.81
N LEU A 27 -13.46 -4.96 -14.21
CA LEU A 27 -13.44 -3.71 -14.98
C LEU A 27 -12.06 -3.45 -15.60
N HIS A 28 -10.97 -3.74 -14.88
CA HIS A 28 -9.61 -3.64 -15.43
C HIS A 28 -9.38 -4.62 -16.59
N GLU A 29 -9.91 -5.84 -16.52
CA GLU A 29 -9.89 -6.80 -17.64
C GLU A 29 -10.61 -6.30 -18.90
N GLN A 30 -11.54 -5.35 -18.76
CA GLN A 30 -12.26 -4.71 -19.86
C GLN A 30 -11.67 -3.33 -20.24
N ASP A 31 -10.48 -2.99 -19.76
CA ASP A 31 -9.84 -1.67 -19.92
C ASP A 31 -10.70 -0.49 -19.41
N ILE A 32 -11.58 -0.74 -18.44
CA ILE A 32 -12.41 0.29 -17.80
C ILE A 32 -11.68 0.80 -16.55
N PRO A 33 -11.36 2.11 -16.46
CA PRO A 33 -10.72 2.66 -15.29
C PRO A 33 -11.70 2.61 -14.11
N ALA A 34 -11.28 1.97 -13.03
CA ALA A 34 -12.03 1.86 -11.80
C ALA A 34 -11.08 1.78 -10.61
N PHE A 35 -11.57 2.11 -9.42
CA PHE A 35 -10.82 2.02 -8.19
C PHE A 35 -11.70 1.62 -7.00
N THR A 36 -11.12 0.95 -6.02
CA THR A 36 -11.75 0.72 -4.71
C THR A 36 -11.08 1.60 -3.66
N GLN A 37 -11.85 2.03 -2.66
CA GLN A 37 -11.27 2.66 -1.49
C GLN A 37 -10.57 1.61 -0.60
N SER A 38 -9.27 1.43 -0.82
CA SER A 38 -8.43 0.52 -0.03
C SER A 38 -8.41 0.94 1.44
N ASN A 39 -8.84 0.03 2.32
CA ASN A 39 -8.74 0.20 3.77
C ASN A 39 -7.44 -0.37 4.35
N ILE A 40 -6.55 -0.88 3.49
CA ILE A 40 -5.29 -1.49 3.92
C ILE A 40 -4.36 -0.39 4.43
N LEU A 41 -3.88 -0.56 5.67
CA LEU A 41 -2.83 0.28 6.24
C LEU A 41 -1.55 0.14 5.42
N LEU A 42 -0.83 1.24 5.28
CA LEU A 42 0.39 1.33 4.47
C LEU A 42 1.43 0.28 4.90
N GLU A 43 1.61 0.08 6.19
CA GLU A 43 2.52 -0.93 6.78
C GLU A 43 2.14 -2.38 6.43
N ASN A 44 0.89 -2.63 6.05
CA ASN A 44 0.39 -3.96 5.68
C ASN A 44 0.50 -4.26 4.19
N LYS A 45 0.92 -3.30 3.36
CA LYS A 45 1.21 -3.56 1.95
C LYS A 45 2.46 -4.43 1.82
N ALA A 46 2.43 -5.40 0.92
CA ALA A 46 3.46 -6.44 0.81
C ALA A 46 4.89 -5.86 0.77
N CYS A 47 5.16 -4.92 -0.15
CA CYS A 47 6.47 -4.28 -0.30
C CYS A 47 6.93 -3.55 0.98
N VAL A 48 6.03 -2.79 1.62
CA VAL A 48 6.33 -2.05 2.86
C VAL A 48 6.55 -3.01 4.03
N ARG A 49 5.72 -4.05 4.15
CA ARG A 49 5.83 -5.06 5.20
C ARG A 49 7.14 -5.82 5.08
N VAL A 50 7.51 -6.27 3.88
CA VAL A 50 8.81 -6.91 3.62
C VAL A 50 9.96 -5.99 4.02
N LEU A 51 9.89 -4.71 3.68
CA LEU A 51 10.90 -3.73 4.05
C LEU A 51 11.02 -3.55 5.59
N LEU A 52 9.90 -3.45 6.29
CA LEU A 52 9.87 -3.33 7.76
C LEU A 52 10.41 -4.59 8.45
N GLU A 53 10.01 -5.78 8.00
CA GLU A 53 10.50 -7.03 8.58
C GLU A 53 11.99 -7.24 8.27
N TYR A 54 12.48 -6.80 7.10
CA TYR A 54 13.90 -6.83 6.79
C TYR A 54 14.72 -5.87 7.65
N ALA A 55 14.19 -4.67 7.92
CA ALA A 55 14.81 -3.74 8.86
C ALA A 55 14.93 -4.36 10.25
N LYS A 56 13.86 -4.98 10.78
CA LYS A 56 13.87 -5.69 12.07
C LYS A 56 14.90 -6.82 12.07
N TYR A 57 14.98 -7.61 11.00
CA TYR A 57 16.02 -8.62 10.84
C TYR A 57 17.44 -8.04 10.90
N CYS A 58 17.69 -6.92 10.20
CA CYS A 58 18.99 -6.26 10.20
C CYS A 58 19.40 -5.74 11.59
N ILE A 59 18.43 -5.34 12.41
CA ILE A 59 18.68 -4.89 13.79
C ILE A 59 18.88 -6.10 14.72
N PHE A 60 17.89 -6.98 14.81
CA PHE A 60 17.85 -8.03 15.83
C PHE A 60 18.59 -9.30 15.43
N GLY A 61 18.57 -9.67 14.14
CA GLY A 61 19.12 -10.94 13.64
C GLY A 61 18.31 -12.17 14.03
N ASP A 62 17.05 -12.01 14.45
CA ASP A 62 16.18 -13.13 14.80
C ASP A 62 15.76 -13.93 13.55
N LYS A 63 15.76 -15.26 13.65
CA LYS A 63 15.34 -16.19 12.62
C LYS A 63 13.86 -16.08 12.29
N PHE A 64 13.02 -15.60 13.21
CA PHE A 64 11.60 -15.38 12.95
C PHE A 64 11.37 -14.45 11.75
N TYR A 65 12.07 -13.31 11.72
CA TYR A 65 12.01 -12.38 10.60
C TYR A 65 12.53 -13.01 9.30
N LEU A 66 13.60 -13.79 9.39
CA LEU A 66 14.20 -14.45 8.23
C LEU A 66 13.23 -15.47 7.59
N HIS A 67 12.45 -16.19 8.40
CA HIS A 67 11.45 -17.12 7.89
C HIS A 67 10.37 -16.40 7.07
N PHE A 68 9.81 -15.32 7.60
CA PHE A 68 8.84 -14.50 6.86
C PHE A 68 9.44 -13.93 5.56
N LEU A 69 10.67 -13.41 5.63
CA LEU A 69 11.36 -12.85 4.46
C LEU A 69 11.61 -13.89 3.38
N LYS A 70 12.01 -15.11 3.76
CA LYS A 70 12.22 -16.22 2.83
C LYS A 70 10.95 -16.58 2.07
N GLU A 71 9.81 -16.66 2.77
CA GLU A 71 8.52 -16.97 2.15
C GLU A 71 8.09 -15.86 1.17
N MET A 72 8.34 -14.59 1.50
CA MET A 72 7.92 -13.45 0.66
C MET A 72 8.88 -13.17 -0.51
N LEU A 73 10.18 -13.37 -0.32
CA LEU A 73 11.21 -13.06 -1.32
C LEU A 73 11.65 -14.27 -2.16
N GLY A 74 11.40 -15.49 -1.67
CA GLY A 74 11.92 -16.73 -2.26
C GLY A 74 13.39 -17.02 -1.95
N PHE A 75 14.08 -16.14 -1.20
CA PHE A 75 15.46 -16.30 -0.77
C PHE A 75 15.68 -15.69 0.62
N GLU A 76 16.76 -16.09 1.28
CA GLU A 76 17.16 -15.53 2.58
C GLU A 76 18.09 -14.33 2.37
N PRO A 77 17.64 -13.09 2.67
CA PRO A 77 18.47 -11.91 2.50
C PRO A 77 19.58 -11.86 3.55
N LEU A 78 20.76 -11.34 3.17
CA LEU A 78 21.86 -11.15 4.09
C LEU A 78 21.54 -10.07 5.14
N LYS A 79 22.02 -10.28 6.36
CA LYS A 79 21.88 -9.27 7.44
C LYS A 79 22.76 -8.07 7.13
N LEU A 80 22.16 -6.89 7.02
CA LEU A 80 22.90 -5.64 6.83
C LEU A 80 23.27 -5.01 8.17
N LYS A 81 24.35 -4.25 8.18
CA LYS A 81 24.68 -3.32 9.27
C LYS A 81 24.03 -1.97 8.97
N LEU A 82 22.89 -1.70 9.60
CA LEU A 82 22.23 -0.41 9.50
C LEU A 82 22.97 0.65 10.32
N ASP A 83 23.00 1.87 9.79
CA ASP A 83 23.56 3.03 10.47
C ASP A 83 22.41 3.84 11.06
N LEU A 84 22.11 3.58 12.33
CA LEU A 84 21.01 4.23 13.04
C LEU A 84 21.25 5.71 13.33
N ALA A 85 22.46 6.23 13.10
CA ALA A 85 22.73 7.66 13.14
C ALA A 85 22.23 8.39 11.88
N LYS A 86 21.96 7.66 10.79
CA LYS A 86 21.33 8.20 9.59
C LYS A 86 19.82 8.36 9.77
N SER A 87 19.24 9.26 8.98
CA SER A 87 17.80 9.50 9.03
C SER A 87 16.99 8.26 8.66
N ALA A 88 15.72 8.25 9.06
CA ALA A 88 14.80 7.16 8.73
C ALA A 88 14.71 6.93 7.21
N VAL A 89 14.59 8.02 6.43
CA VAL A 89 14.57 7.97 4.95
C VAL A 89 15.84 7.34 4.37
N GLN A 90 17.02 7.70 4.89
CA GLN A 90 18.28 7.15 4.39
C GLN A 90 18.38 5.64 4.62
N ASN A 91 17.93 5.15 5.78
CA ASN A 91 17.89 3.72 6.07
C ASN A 91 16.83 2.99 5.21
N VAL A 92 15.64 3.59 5.00
CA VAL A 92 14.62 3.05 4.09
C VAL A 92 15.16 2.92 2.66
N LEU A 93 15.73 3.99 2.10
CA LEU A 93 16.28 3.95 0.74
C LEU A 93 17.40 2.93 0.57
N TYR A 94 18.23 2.75 1.61
CA TYR A 94 19.25 1.70 1.62
C TYR A 94 18.62 0.30 1.56
N LEU A 95 17.59 0.05 2.38
CA LEU A 95 16.88 -1.23 2.39
C LEU A 95 16.16 -1.51 1.06
N ILE A 96 15.48 -0.53 0.48
CA ILE A 96 14.82 -0.65 -0.85
C ILE A 96 15.83 -1.08 -1.90
N LYS A 97 17.00 -0.43 -1.91
CA LYS A 97 18.07 -0.73 -2.86
C LYS A 97 18.58 -2.16 -2.71
N GLU A 98 18.86 -2.61 -1.48
CA GLU A 98 19.38 -3.95 -1.22
C GLU A 98 18.35 -5.06 -1.53
N LEU A 99 17.07 -4.79 -1.27
CA LEU A 99 15.97 -5.68 -1.64
C LEU A 99 15.58 -5.61 -3.13
N LYS A 100 16.13 -4.66 -3.89
CA LYS A 100 15.78 -4.38 -5.30
C LYS A 100 14.27 -4.14 -5.51
N LEU A 101 13.63 -3.45 -4.57
CA LEU A 101 12.21 -3.11 -4.70
C LEU A 101 12.02 -1.98 -5.74
N ASP A 102 10.88 -2.00 -6.44
CA ASP A 102 10.55 -1.00 -7.46
C ASP A 102 10.17 0.34 -6.82
N LEU A 103 10.96 1.39 -7.08
CA LEU A 103 10.70 2.75 -6.60
C LEU A 103 9.49 3.42 -7.27
N ASN A 104 8.92 2.83 -8.32
CA ASN A 104 7.66 3.28 -8.89
C ASN A 104 6.44 2.75 -8.11
N ASP A 105 6.64 1.83 -7.14
CA ASP A 105 5.56 1.36 -6.27
C ASP A 105 5.09 2.49 -5.35
N MET A 106 3.81 2.85 -5.46
CA MET A 106 3.23 3.95 -4.68
C MET A 106 3.16 3.71 -3.20
N ALA A 107 3.05 2.47 -2.73
CA ALA A 107 3.13 2.19 -1.31
C ALA A 107 4.53 2.51 -0.79
N LEU A 108 5.58 2.21 -1.56
CA LEU A 108 6.94 2.57 -1.20
C LEU A 108 7.17 4.08 -1.25
N ILE A 109 6.67 4.78 -2.28
CA ILE A 109 6.75 6.25 -2.36
C ILE A 109 6.08 6.90 -1.14
N GLN A 110 4.83 6.53 -0.84
CA GLN A 110 4.11 7.03 0.32
C GLN A 110 4.80 6.66 1.64
N PHE A 111 5.42 5.48 1.71
CA PHE A 111 6.15 5.07 2.89
C PHE A 111 7.46 5.84 3.08
N ILE A 112 8.16 6.21 2.00
CA ILE A 112 9.32 7.11 2.05
C ILE A 112 8.90 8.49 2.55
N GLU A 113 7.76 9.01 2.10
CA GLU A 113 7.21 10.28 2.60
C GLU A 113 6.86 10.18 4.09
N TYR A 114 6.22 9.10 4.52
CA TYR A 114 5.95 8.84 5.93
C TYR A 114 7.24 8.73 6.76
N ALA A 115 8.27 8.07 6.23
CA ALA A 115 9.57 7.97 6.89
C ALA A 115 10.21 9.34 7.13
N LYS A 116 9.96 10.31 6.25
CA LYS A 116 10.44 11.69 6.42
C LYS A 116 9.81 12.40 7.62
N SER A 117 8.62 12.00 8.05
CA SER A 117 7.94 12.58 9.21
C SER A 117 8.39 11.97 10.55
N LYS A 118 9.33 11.03 10.56
CA LYS A 118 9.84 10.37 11.76
C LYS A 118 11.22 10.91 12.12
N ASP A 119 11.43 11.16 13.42
CA ASP A 119 12.68 11.73 13.92
C ASP A 119 13.88 10.78 13.71
N ASP A 120 13.65 9.48 13.93
CA ASP A 120 14.68 8.45 13.82
C ASP A 120 14.09 7.15 13.26
N PHE A 121 14.99 6.24 12.86
CA PHE A 121 14.62 4.99 12.21
C PHE A 121 13.93 3.98 13.14
N LEU A 122 14.21 4.02 14.45
CA LEU A 122 13.56 3.12 15.40
C LEU A 122 12.11 3.52 15.64
N LYS A 123 11.82 4.83 15.72
CA LYS A 123 10.43 5.32 15.75
C LYS A 123 9.65 4.90 14.51
N LEU A 124 10.25 4.99 13.33
CA LEU A 124 9.62 4.49 12.10
C LEU A 124 9.26 3.00 12.19
N LEU A 125 10.11 2.19 12.83
CA LEU A 125 9.97 0.73 12.85
C LEU A 125 8.96 0.21 13.88
N PHE A 126 8.79 0.92 15.00
CA PHE A 126 7.99 0.44 16.14
C PHE A 126 6.75 1.28 16.44
N GLU A 127 6.66 2.52 15.97
CA GLU A 127 5.41 3.27 16.06
C GLU A 127 4.41 2.80 14.99
N PRO A 128 3.14 2.55 15.35
CA PRO A 128 2.14 2.13 14.37
C PRO A 128 1.96 3.13 13.22
N CYS A 129 1.96 2.64 11.99
CA CYS A 129 1.61 3.43 10.81
C CYS A 129 0.09 3.37 10.59
N THR A 130 -0.61 4.42 10.99
CA THR A 130 -2.06 4.54 10.81
C THR A 130 -2.47 5.05 9.43
N LEU A 131 -1.50 5.37 8.56
CA LEU A 131 -1.77 5.81 7.19
C LEU A 131 -2.37 4.65 6.39
N LYS A 132 -3.36 4.97 5.57
CA LYS A 132 -3.89 4.07 4.55
C LYS A 132 -3.21 4.38 3.23
N ILE A 133 -3.05 3.38 2.37
CA ILE A 133 -2.58 3.64 1.01
C ILE A 133 -3.56 4.59 0.30
N MET A 134 -3.03 5.65 -0.30
CA MET A 134 -3.76 6.46 -1.26
C MET A 134 -3.64 5.81 -2.63
N SER A 135 -4.75 5.52 -3.29
CA SER A 135 -4.76 5.01 -4.67
C SER A 135 -4.19 6.06 -5.64
N GLU A 136 -3.51 5.58 -6.70
CA GLU A 136 -3.02 6.39 -7.82
C GLU A 136 -4.19 7.03 -8.54
N GLN A 137 -4.59 8.22 -8.10
CA GLN A 137 -5.69 9.00 -8.68
C GLN A 137 -7.04 8.28 -8.58
N ASN A 138 -7.97 8.87 -7.83
CA ASN A 138 -9.38 8.47 -7.84
C ASN A 138 -10.04 8.91 -9.16
N ARG A 139 -9.58 8.35 -10.29
CA ARG A 139 -10.15 8.54 -11.62
C ARG A 139 -10.70 7.21 -12.10
N GLY A 140 -11.84 7.26 -12.76
CA GLY A 140 -12.61 6.08 -13.13
C GLY A 140 -13.77 5.81 -12.16
N ILE A 141 -14.41 4.67 -12.38
CA ILE A 141 -15.58 4.23 -11.62
C ILE A 141 -15.18 3.94 -10.17
N ASN A 142 -15.86 4.57 -9.23
CA ASN A 142 -15.63 4.34 -7.81
C ASN A 142 -16.40 3.09 -7.35
N ILE A 143 -15.73 2.14 -6.72
CA ILE A 143 -16.35 0.93 -6.18
C ILE A 143 -16.22 0.95 -4.66
N MET A 144 -17.36 0.85 -3.97
CA MET A 144 -17.38 0.80 -2.51
C MET A 144 -18.50 -0.08 -1.97
N THR A 145 -18.44 -0.36 -0.68
CA THR A 145 -19.52 -1.11 -0.03
C THR A 145 -20.69 -0.19 0.34
N VAL A 146 -21.90 -0.72 0.37
CA VAL A 146 -23.11 0.00 0.86
C VAL A 146 -22.89 0.58 2.26
N HIS A 147 -22.06 -0.05 3.09
CA HIS A 147 -21.69 0.50 4.39
C HIS A 147 -20.87 1.79 4.28
N LYS A 148 -19.92 1.85 3.33
CA LYS A 148 -19.07 3.04 3.10
C LYS A 148 -19.83 4.18 2.41
N SER A 149 -20.96 3.89 1.74
CA SER A 149 -21.73 4.88 0.99
C SER A 149 -22.75 5.69 1.81
N LYS A 150 -22.95 5.35 3.09
CA LYS A 150 -23.95 6.03 3.94
C LYS A 150 -23.64 7.52 4.07
N GLY A 151 -24.62 8.36 3.72
CA GLY A 151 -24.49 9.82 3.77
C GLY A 151 -23.76 10.44 2.58
N LEU A 152 -23.46 9.66 1.54
CA LEU A 152 -22.94 10.15 0.27
C LEU A 152 -24.09 10.25 -0.76
N GLU A 153 -23.98 11.24 -1.64
CA GLU A 153 -24.84 11.40 -2.83
C GLU A 153 -24.02 11.04 -4.08
N PHE A 154 -24.66 10.39 -5.05
CA PHE A 154 -24.02 9.95 -6.29
C PHE A 154 -24.87 10.39 -7.47
N ASP A 155 -24.22 10.89 -8.53
CA ASP A 155 -24.89 11.25 -9.78
C ASP A 155 -25.40 9.99 -10.51
N HIS A 156 -24.57 8.95 -10.55
CA HIS A 156 -24.91 7.64 -11.12
C HIS A 156 -24.47 6.51 -10.18
N VAL A 157 -25.42 5.65 -9.81
CA VAL A 157 -25.17 4.50 -8.93
C VAL A 157 -25.65 3.20 -9.58
N ILE A 158 -24.81 2.15 -9.49
CA ILE A 158 -25.10 0.78 -9.91
C ILE A 158 -25.09 -0.13 -8.68
#